data_AF-A0A7S1KYY0-F1
#
_entry.id   AF-A0A7S1KYY0-F1
#
_cell.length_a   1.000
_cell.length_b   1.000
_cell.length_c   1.000
_cell.angle_alpha   90.00
_cell.angle_beta   90.00
_cell.angle_gamma   90.00
#
_symmetry.space_group_name_H-M   'P 1'
#
loop_
_entity.id
_entity.type
_entity.pdbx_description
1 polymer ?
#
loop_
_entity_poly.entity_id
_entity_poly.type
_entity_poly.pdbx_seq_one_letter_code
_entity_poly.pdbx_strand_id
1 'polypeptide(L)'
;MREQRRWLCYDAYARVCMSLGMNQMLAALSYYIVGKVALKAPGAAMVSLLGFQVISFLLLRLDITSGFHATKEAIAIICFVPLPPIYIGSLTWIARANPDFHKVLLQYLFLPGYILHGGWLFIIAMVLAPGAADALSIPRRLRTVLYLDGLHLEQEG
;
A
#
# COMPACT_ATOMS: atom_id res chain seq x y z
N MET A 1 -0.31 -17.21 -30.52
CA MET A 1 0.68 -16.26 -29.98
C MET A 1 0.10 -14.91 -29.54
N ARG A 2 -0.55 -14.10 -30.40
CA ARG A 2 -1.05 -12.75 -30.00
C ARG A 2 -2.13 -12.77 -28.91
N GLU A 3 -3.11 -13.66 -29.01
CA GLU A 3 -4.19 -13.76 -28.01
C GLU A 3 -3.67 -14.24 -26.65
N GLN A 4 -2.77 -15.23 -26.63
CA GLN A 4 -2.13 -15.70 -25.39
C GLN A 4 -1.38 -14.57 -24.67
N ARG A 5 -0.69 -13.68 -25.42
CA ARG A 5 -0.04 -12.48 -24.86
C ARG A 5 -1.04 -11.49 -24.24
N ARG A 6 -2.21 -11.30 -24.85
CA ARG A 6 -3.28 -10.45 -24.29
C ARG A 6 -3.82 -11.01 -22.99
N TRP A 7 -4.08 -12.31 -22.93
CA TRP A 7 -4.54 -12.99 -21.71
C TRP A 7 -3.54 -12.89 -20.57
N LEU A 8 -2.25 -13.06 -20.85
CA LEU A 8 -1.18 -12.92 -19.84
C LEU A 8 -1.08 -11.49 -19.31
N CYS A 9 -1.17 -10.49 -20.18
CA CYS A 9 -1.17 -9.09 -19.78
C CYS A 9 -2.39 -8.79 -18.89
N TYR A 10 -3.59 -9.27 -19.27
CA TYR A 10 -4.80 -9.11 -18.46
C TYR A 10 -4.67 -9.74 -17.07
N ASP A 11 -4.19 -10.99 -16.98
CA ASP A 11 -3.97 -11.67 -15.69
C ASP A 11 -2.95 -10.94 -14.81
N ALA A 12 -1.86 -10.43 -15.41
CA ALA A 12 -0.87 -9.64 -14.69
C ALA A 12 -1.46 -8.37 -14.07
N TYR A 13 -2.25 -7.59 -14.83
CA TYR A 13 -2.91 -6.40 -14.33
C TYR A 13 -4.01 -6.70 -13.30
N ALA A 14 -4.73 -7.82 -13.44
CA ALA A 14 -5.69 -8.26 -12.43
C ALA A 14 -5.00 -8.53 -11.08
N ARG A 15 -3.82 -9.16 -11.09
CA ARG A 15 -3.01 -9.40 -9.88
C ARG A 15 -2.51 -8.11 -9.24
N VAL A 16 -2.08 -7.14 -10.04
CA VAL A 16 -1.71 -5.79 -9.56
C VAL A 16 -2.89 -5.13 -8.87
N CYS A 17 -4.06 -5.16 -9.50
CA CYS A 17 -5.28 -4.56 -8.99
C CYS A 17 -5.70 -5.20 -7.66
N MET A 18 -5.64 -6.54 -7.55
CA MET A 18 -5.93 -7.25 -6.31
C MET A 18 -4.98 -6.85 -5.17
N SER A 19 -3.67 -6.84 -5.43
CA SER A 19 -2.66 -6.44 -4.44
C SER A 19 -2.87 -5.00 -3.96
N LEU A 20 -3.04 -4.05 -4.88
CA LEU A 20 -3.28 -2.65 -4.56
C LEU A 20 -4.62 -2.46 -3.84
N GLY A 21 -5.67 -3.13 -4.30
CA GLY A 21 -7.01 -3.09 -3.70
C GLY A 21 -7.03 -3.56 -2.26
N MET A 22 -6.35 -4.67 -1.95
CA MET A 22 -6.21 -5.15 -0.57
C MET A 22 -5.47 -4.14 0.31
N ASN A 23 -4.37 -3.56 -0.17
CA ASN A 23 -3.65 -2.53 0.57
C ASN A 23 -4.52 -1.27 0.83
N GLN A 24 -5.32 -0.84 -0.14
CA GLN A 24 -6.25 0.28 0.06
C GLN A 24 -7.39 -0.06 1.02
N MET A 25 -7.92 -1.28 0.97
CA MET A 25 -8.92 -1.75 1.92
C MET A 25 -8.37 -1.74 3.36
N LEU A 26 -7.14 -2.20 3.56
CA LEU A 26 -6.48 -2.18 4.87
C LEU A 26 -6.20 -0.76 5.38
N ALA A 27 -5.83 0.16 4.49
CA ALA A 27 -5.69 1.57 4.83
C ALA A 27 -7.04 2.19 5.24
N ALA A 28 -8.11 1.92 4.49
CA ALA A 28 -9.45 2.39 4.82
C ALA A 28 -9.94 1.85 6.18
N LEU A 29 -9.70 0.57 6.47
CA LEU A 29 -9.99 -0.03 7.77
C LEU A 29 -9.19 0.65 8.89
N SER A 30 -7.92 0.95 8.65
CA SER A 30 -7.07 1.65 9.60
C SER A 30 -7.64 3.03 9.95
N TYR A 31 -8.08 3.81 8.94
CA TYR A 31 -8.73 5.10 9.16
C TYR A 31 -10.07 4.99 9.88
N TYR A 32 -10.88 3.98 9.54
CA TYR A 32 -12.14 3.73 10.23
C TYR A 32 -11.92 3.44 11.73
N ILE A 33 -10.91 2.62 12.06
CA ILE A 33 -10.57 2.26 13.44
C ILE A 33 -10.11 3.48 14.23
N VAL A 34 -9.21 4.27 13.65
CA VAL A 34 -8.73 5.51 14.27
C VAL A 34 -9.87 6.50 14.46
N GLY A 35 -10.78 6.65 13.49
CA GLY A 35 -11.87 7.63 13.57
C GLY A 35 -13.03 7.22 14.47
N LYS A 36 -13.50 5.97 14.40
CA LYS A 36 -14.74 5.52 15.07
C LYS A 36 -14.47 4.62 16.27
N VAL A 37 -13.56 3.67 16.15
CA VAL A 37 -13.29 2.69 17.22
C VAL A 37 -12.53 3.34 18.36
N ALA A 38 -11.57 4.23 18.06
CA ALA A 38 -10.78 4.93 19.07
C ALA A 38 -11.63 5.83 20.00
N LEU A 39 -12.82 6.25 19.57
CA LEU A 39 -13.75 7.01 20.41
C LEU A 39 -14.27 6.17 21.59
N LYS A 40 -14.50 4.87 21.38
CA LYS A 40 -15.04 3.95 22.39
C LYS A 40 -13.95 3.17 23.12
N ALA A 41 -12.99 2.63 22.38
CA ALA A 41 -11.95 1.73 22.90
C ALA A 41 -10.58 2.10 22.30
N PRO A 42 -9.90 3.14 22.83
CA PRO A 42 -8.69 3.69 22.23
C PRO A 42 -7.50 2.70 22.25
N GLY A 43 -7.36 1.90 23.32
CA GLY A 43 -6.33 0.86 23.38
C GLY A 43 -6.52 -0.23 22.33
N ALA A 44 -7.75 -0.74 22.18
CA ALA A 44 -8.08 -1.72 21.14
C ALA A 44 -7.85 -1.15 19.74
N ALA A 45 -8.20 0.12 19.51
CA ALA A 45 -7.95 0.80 18.25
C ALA A 45 -6.47 0.88 17.89
N MET A 46 -5.58 1.15 18.85
CA MET A 46 -4.13 1.17 18.59
C MET A 46 -3.57 -0.21 18.26
N VAL A 47 -3.98 -1.24 19.01
CA VAL A 47 -3.56 -2.63 18.73
C VAL A 47 -4.03 -3.06 17.34
N SER A 48 -5.29 -2.79 17.00
CA SER A 48 -5.83 -3.11 15.67
C SER A 48 -5.14 -2.32 14.56
N LEU A 49 -4.86 -1.03 14.76
CA LEU A 49 -4.13 -0.20 13.81
C LEU A 49 -2.76 -0.82 13.49
N LEU A 50 -1.99 -1.16 14.52
CA LEU A 50 -0.68 -1.81 14.35
C LEU A 50 -0.80 -3.16 13.62
N GLY A 51 -1.81 -3.97 13.98
CA GLY A 51 -2.08 -5.24 13.32
C GLY A 51 -2.35 -5.06 11.82
N PHE A 52 -3.20 -4.12 11.43
CA PHE A 52 -3.47 -3.84 10.02
C PHE A 52 -2.26 -3.28 9.27
N GLN A 53 -1.43 -2.46 9.92
CA GLN A 53 -0.18 -1.99 9.31
C GLN A 53 0.81 -3.13 9.06
N VAL A 54 0.95 -4.04 10.01
CA VAL A 54 1.82 -5.22 9.84
C VAL A 54 1.30 -6.10 8.71
N ILE A 55 -0.01 -6.38 8.65
CA ILE A 55 -0.60 -7.18 7.57
C ILE A 55 -0.42 -6.50 6.21
N SER A 56 -0.71 -5.20 6.11
CA SER A 56 -0.52 -4.39 4.91
C SER A 56 0.92 -4.48 4.40
N PHE A 57 1.88 -4.27 5.29
CA PHE A 57 3.30 -4.39 4.98
C PHE A 57 3.69 -5.80 4.53
N LEU A 58 3.21 -6.84 5.22
CA LEU A 58 3.52 -8.24 4.89
C LEU A 58 2.94 -8.64 3.53
N LEU A 59 1.70 -8.23 3.22
CA LEU A 59 1.08 -8.49 1.91
C LEU A 59 1.85 -7.80 0.79
N LEU A 60 2.19 -6.51 0.97
CA LEU A 60 2.98 -5.79 -0.01
C LEU A 60 4.37 -6.42 -0.20
N ARG A 61 5.03 -6.85 0.88
CA ARG A 61 6.32 -7.55 0.80
C ARG A 61 6.19 -8.93 0.14
N LEU A 62 5.09 -9.64 0.36
CA LEU A 62 4.82 -10.93 -0.26
C LEU A 62 4.64 -10.77 -1.77
N ASP A 63 3.97 -9.70 -2.18
CA ASP A 63 3.64 -9.41 -3.57
C ASP A 63 4.83 -8.91 -4.38
N ILE A 64 5.77 -8.17 -3.79
CA ILE A 64 6.97 -7.66 -4.48
C ILE A 64 8.06 -8.74 -4.52
N THR A 65 8.50 -9.17 -5.72
CA THR A 65 9.40 -10.32 -5.87
C THR A 65 10.86 -10.01 -5.61
N SER A 66 11.34 -8.85 -6.05
CA SER A 66 12.69 -8.42 -5.78
C SER A 66 12.71 -7.94 -4.34
N GLY A 67 13.23 -8.77 -3.42
CA GLY A 67 13.58 -8.31 -2.08
C GLY A 67 14.30 -6.97 -2.23
N PHE A 68 13.98 -5.98 -1.38
CA PHE A 68 14.32 -4.57 -1.60
C PHE A 68 15.81 -4.31 -1.89
N HIS A 69 16.25 -4.55 -3.14
CA HIS A 69 17.66 -4.56 -3.51
C HIS A 69 18.25 -3.15 -3.48
N ALA A 70 17.39 -2.14 -3.64
CA ALA A 70 17.67 -0.78 -3.26
C ALA A 70 17.14 -0.52 -1.85
N THR A 71 18.04 -0.35 -0.87
CA THR A 71 17.73 0.07 0.50
C THR A 71 16.76 1.26 0.54
N LYS A 72 16.84 2.14 -0.46
CA LYS A 72 15.97 3.31 -0.65
C LYS A 72 14.50 2.95 -0.89
N GLU A 73 14.21 1.90 -1.66
CA GLU A 73 12.83 1.45 -1.91
C GLU A 73 12.23 0.76 -0.69
N ALA A 74 13.05 -0.02 0.03
CA ALA A 74 12.67 -0.61 1.33
C ALA A 74 12.28 0.47 2.32
N ILE A 75 13.15 1.48 2.48
CA ILE A 75 12.92 2.59 3.38
C ILE A 75 11.69 3.38 2.96
N ALA A 76 11.52 3.66 1.66
CA ALA A 76 10.32 4.36 1.18
C ALA A 76 9.04 3.58 1.51
N ILE A 77 9.02 2.26 1.30
CA ILE A 77 7.85 1.44 1.59
C ILE A 77 7.60 1.31 3.10
N ILE A 78 8.63 1.05 3.89
CA ILE A 78 8.55 0.95 5.36
C ILE A 78 8.15 2.29 5.98
N CYS A 79 8.62 3.41 5.45
CA CYS A 79 8.26 4.72 5.96
C CYS A 79 6.86 5.08 5.50
N PHE A 80 6.55 5.06 4.21
CA PHE A 80 5.31 5.66 3.67
C PHE A 80 4.06 4.78 3.76
N VAL A 81 4.17 3.45 3.92
CA VAL A 81 2.98 2.59 4.13
C VAL A 81 2.32 2.85 5.49
N PRO A 82 3.05 2.76 6.61
CA PRO A 82 2.46 2.92 7.93
C PRO A 82 2.37 4.38 8.39
N LEU A 83 3.15 5.31 7.80
CA LEU A 83 3.17 6.71 8.26
C LEU A 83 1.79 7.38 8.25
N PRO A 84 1.00 7.35 7.15
CA PRO A 84 -0.24 8.08 7.10
C PRO A 84 -1.25 7.62 8.17
N PRO A 85 -1.49 6.30 8.35
CA PRO A 85 -2.39 5.82 9.40
C PRO A 85 -1.85 6.05 10.81
N ILE A 86 -0.55 5.92 11.05
CA ILE A 86 0.07 6.18 12.36
C ILE A 86 0.01 7.66 12.70
N TYR A 87 0.28 8.55 11.75
CA TYR A 87 0.19 10.00 11.92
C TYR A 87 -1.23 10.44 12.27
N ILE A 88 -2.24 9.94 11.54
CA ILE A 88 -3.65 10.23 11.83
C ILE A 88 -4.04 9.62 13.19
N GLY A 89 -3.54 8.41 13.50
CA GLY A 89 -3.72 7.76 14.81
C GLY A 89 -3.20 8.59 15.98
N SER A 90 -1.96 9.07 15.88
CA SER A 90 -1.32 9.87 16.93
C SER A 90 -2.00 11.24 17.11
N LEU A 91 -2.37 11.91 16.02
CA LEU A 91 -3.17 13.14 16.08
C LEU A 91 -4.50 12.92 16.80
N THR A 92 -5.19 11.83 16.49
CA THR A 92 -6.48 11.50 17.12
C THR A 92 -6.30 11.22 18.62
N TRP A 93 -5.19 10.60 19.00
CA TRP A 93 -4.84 10.38 20.41
C TRP A 93 -4.57 11.70 21.15
N ILE A 94 -3.77 12.58 20.57
CA ILE A 94 -3.43 13.90 21.15
C ILE A 94 -4.68 14.77 21.27
N ALA A 95 -5.52 14.79 20.23
CA ALA A 95 -6.79 15.51 20.21
C ALA A 95 -7.73 15.04 21.32
N ARG A 96 -7.74 13.73 21.60
CA ARG A 96 -8.54 13.16 22.69
C ARG A 96 -7.99 13.53 24.06
N ALA A 97 -6.66 13.54 24.22
CA ALA A 97 -6.02 13.89 25.48
C ALA A 97 -6.21 15.38 25.84
N ASN A 98 -6.46 16.24 24.85
CA ASN A 98 -6.61 17.68 25.01
C ASN A 98 -7.98 18.14 24.48
N PRO A 99 -9.04 18.15 25.30
CA PRO A 99 -10.38 18.53 24.83
C PRO A 99 -10.49 19.99 24.34
N ASP A 100 -9.59 20.87 24.78
CA ASP A 100 -9.50 22.27 24.33
C ASP A 100 -8.85 22.43 22.94
N PHE A 101 -8.35 21.33 22.37
CA PHE A 101 -7.70 21.34 21.07
C PHE A 101 -8.70 21.73 19.97
N HIS A 102 -8.45 22.86 19.32
CA HIS A 102 -9.42 23.52 18.47
C HIS A 102 -9.82 22.65 17.26
N LYS A 103 -11.13 22.43 17.03
CA LYS A 103 -11.65 21.57 15.96
C LYS A 103 -11.17 21.96 14.55
N VAL A 104 -11.02 23.26 14.30
CA VAL A 104 -10.52 23.77 13.01
C VAL A 104 -9.02 23.46 12.86
N LEU A 105 -8.24 23.56 13.94
CA LEU A 105 -6.83 23.19 13.92
C LEU A 105 -6.63 21.70 13.63
N LEU A 106 -7.51 20.84 14.18
CA LEU A 106 -7.51 19.41 13.88
C LEU A 106 -7.74 19.11 12.40
N GLN A 107 -8.69 19.81 11.76
CA GLN A 107 -8.96 19.62 10.33
C GLN A 107 -7.73 19.90 9.47
N TYR A 108 -7.00 20.98 9.76
CA TYR A 108 -5.74 21.29 9.06
C TYR A 108 -4.63 20.27 9.34
N LEU A 109 -4.59 19.68 10.54
CA LEU A 109 -3.63 18.64 10.90
C LEU A 109 -3.92 17.29 10.21
N PHE A 110 -5.17 17.00 9.85
CA PHE A 110 -5.49 15.78 9.08
C PHE A 110 -5.07 15.87 7.60
N LEU A 111 -5.02 17.08 7.03
CA LEU A 111 -4.70 17.30 5.62
C LEU A 111 -3.32 16.71 5.22
N PRO A 112 -2.22 16.94 5.97
CA PRO A 112 -0.94 16.27 5.72
C PRO A 112 -1.05 14.74 5.67
N GLY A 113 -1.91 14.12 6.49
CA GLY A 113 -2.11 12.67 6.50
C GLY A 113 -2.68 12.15 5.18
N TYR A 114 -3.64 12.87 4.58
CA TYR A 114 -4.19 12.52 3.27
C TYR A 114 -3.19 12.77 2.14
N ILE A 115 -2.43 13.87 2.21
CA ILE A 115 -1.35 14.15 1.24
C ILE A 115 -0.32 13.02 1.27
N LEU A 116 0.04 12.54 2.46
CA LEU A 116 0.99 11.47 2.63
C LEU A 116 0.48 10.12 2.09
N HIS A 117 -0.80 9.82 2.28
CA HIS A 117 -1.45 8.66 1.68
C HIS A 117 -1.50 8.75 0.14
N GLY A 118 -1.78 9.94 -0.39
CA GLY A 118 -1.69 10.22 -1.83
C GLY A 118 -0.26 10.06 -2.38
N GLY A 119 0.74 10.51 -1.62
CA GLY A 119 2.15 10.30 -1.94
C GLY A 119 2.54 8.82 -1.96
N TRP A 120 2.07 8.05 -0.98
CA TRP A 120 2.21 6.59 -0.97
C TRP A 120 1.62 5.94 -2.23
N LEU A 121 0.38 6.31 -2.59
CA LEU A 121 -0.29 5.84 -3.80
C LEU A 121 0.51 6.17 -5.07
N PHE A 122 1.08 7.36 -5.14
CA PHE A 122 1.92 7.77 -6.26
C PHE A 122 3.22 6.96 -6.34
N ILE A 123 3.91 6.76 -5.21
CA ILE A 123 5.14 5.97 -5.14
C ILE A 123 4.89 4.53 -5.58
N ILE A 124 3.83 3.87 -5.07
CA ILE A 124 3.56 2.48 -5.44
C ILE A 124 3.17 2.35 -6.91
N ALA A 125 2.46 3.32 -7.48
CA ALA A 125 2.18 3.36 -8.91
C ALA A 125 3.46 3.47 -9.75
N MET A 126 4.44 4.27 -9.31
CA MET A 126 5.74 4.39 -9.97
C MET A 126 6.58 3.10 -9.85
N VAL A 127 6.52 2.43 -8.70
CA VAL A 127 7.22 1.14 -8.49
C VAL A 127 6.63 0.04 -9.38
N LEU A 128 5.32 0.04 -9.56
CA LEU A 128 4.60 -0.96 -10.36
C LEU A 128 4.51 -0.59 -11.85
N ALA A 129 4.99 0.58 -12.25
CA ALA A 129 5.00 0.98 -13.65
C ALA A 129 5.86 0.01 -14.49
N PRO A 130 5.40 -0.39 -15.69
CA PRO A 130 6.18 -1.24 -16.57
C PRO A 130 7.46 -0.53 -17.04
N GLY A 131 8.53 -1.30 -17.27
CA GLY A 131 9.80 -0.75 -17.76
C GLY A 131 9.68 -0.24 -19.20
N ALA A 132 10.38 0.86 -19.52
CA ALA A 132 10.34 1.47 -20.86
C ALA A 132 10.83 0.55 -22.01
N ALA A 133 11.57 -0.51 -21.66
CA ALA A 133 12.09 -1.51 -22.60
C ALA A 133 11.19 -2.76 -22.75
N ASP A 134 10.07 -2.84 -22.02
CA ASP A 134 9.21 -4.03 -22.04
C ASP A 134 8.20 -4.01 -23.19
N ALA A 135 8.44 -4.86 -24.18
CA ALA A 135 7.56 -5.05 -25.34
C ALA A 135 6.12 -5.49 -24.98
N LEU A 136 5.90 -5.98 -23.76
CA LEU A 136 4.58 -6.40 -23.24
C LEU A 136 4.00 -5.47 -22.17
N SER A 137 4.73 -4.40 -21.79
CA SER A 137 4.33 -3.46 -20.72
C SER A 137 3.86 -4.15 -19.43
N ILE A 138 4.49 -5.26 -19.04
CA ILE A 138 4.07 -6.06 -17.88
C ILE A 138 4.74 -5.53 -16.60
N PRO A 139 4.00 -5.42 -15.48
CA PRO A 139 4.55 -5.02 -14.19
C PRO A 139 5.37 -6.16 -13.55
N ARG A 140 6.64 -6.29 -13.95
CA ARG A 140 7.56 -7.37 -13.53
C ARG A 140 7.96 -7.36 -12.06
N ARG A 141 7.68 -6.29 -11.32
CA ARG A 141 8.08 -6.20 -9.89
C ARG A 141 7.24 -7.10 -8.98
N LEU A 142 6.10 -7.60 -9.45
CA LEU A 142 5.25 -8.51 -8.70
C LEU A 142 5.66 -9.97 -8.88
N ARG A 143 5.79 -10.70 -7.77
CA ARG A 143 6.14 -12.12 -7.74
C ARG A 143 5.18 -12.96 -8.54
N THR A 144 3.90 -12.70 -8.37
CA THR A 144 2.83 -13.39 -9.07
C THR A 144 2.86 -13.13 -10.58
N VAL A 145 3.47 -12.04 -11.04
CA VAL A 145 3.65 -11.73 -12.45
C VAL A 145 4.92 -12.36 -13.00
N LEU A 146 5.99 -12.44 -12.20
CA LEU A 146 7.27 -13.01 -12.61
C LEU A 146 7.17 -14.52 -12.93
N TYR A 147 6.33 -15.27 -12.22
CA TYR A 147 6.07 -16.69 -12.52
C TYR A 147 5.43 -16.90 -13.90
N LEU A 148 4.69 -15.92 -14.42
CA LEU A 148 4.09 -16.01 -15.76
C LEU A 148 5.15 -15.81 -16.86
N ASP A 149 6.19 -15.02 -16.60
CA ASP A 149 7.28 -14.76 -17.55
C ASP A 149 8.19 -15.99 -17.68
N GLY A 150 8.55 -16.63 -16.55
CA GLY A 150 9.38 -17.84 -16.55
C GLY A 150 8.76 -19.03 -17.30
N LEU A 151 7.44 -19.22 -17.15
CA LEU A 151 6.70 -20.28 -17.84
C LEU A 151 6.63 -20.05 -19.37
N HIS A 152 6.74 -18.81 -19.82
CA HIS A 152 6.76 -18.50 -21.25
C HIS A 152 8.13 -18.79 -21.88
N LEU A 153 9.22 -18.49 -21.17
CA LEU A 153 10.58 -18.79 -21.62
C LEU A 153 10.83 -20.29 -21.80
N GLU A 154 10.21 -21.14 -20.97
CA GLU A 154 10.27 -22.60 -21.12
C GLU A 154 9.41 -23.14 -22.30
N GLN A 155 8.44 -22.37 -22.79
CA GLN A 155 7.62 -22.78 -23.95
C GLN A 155 8.21 -22.37 -25.30
N GLU A 156 9.15 -21.41 -25.33
CA GLU A 156 9.80 -20.93 -26.55
C GLU A 156 11.19 -21.57 -26.81
N GLY A 157 11.72 -22.38 -25.88
CA GLY A 157 12.96 -23.17 -26.02
C GLY A 157 12.72 -24.65 -26.26
#